data_AF-A0A3D4AVM9-F1
#
_entry.id   AF-A0A3D4AVM9-F1
#
_cell.length_a   1.000
_cell.length_b   1.000
_cell.length_c   1.000
_cell.angle_alpha   90.00
_cell.angle_beta   90.00
_cell.angle_gamma   90.00
#
_symmetry.space_group_name_H-M   'P 1'
#
loop_
_entity.id
_entity.type
_entity.pdbx_description
1 polymer ?
#
loop_
_entity_poly.entity_id
_entity_poly.type
_entity_poly.pdbx_seq_one_letter_code
_entity_poly.pdbx_strand_id
1 'polypeptide(L)' 'DYGKQGQNILIDTAFFPNTPPSNILEHLRYWTSQTAVDGSSLSQAYTIDMVDGNDLAYPKDNVAYVRLVRNR' A
#
# COMPACT_ATOMS: atom_id res chain seq x y z
N ASP A 1 5.33 -8.32 -7.98
CA ASP A 1 3.93 -8.62 -8.34
C ASP A 1 3.47 -9.82 -7.53
N TYR A 2 2.65 -9.55 -6.51
CA TYR A 2 2.18 -10.54 -5.54
C TYR A 2 0.73 -10.99 -5.83
N GLY A 3 0.14 -10.57 -6.95
CA GLY A 3 -1.21 -10.93 -7.35
C GLY A 3 -1.33 -12.31 -7.98
N LYS A 4 -2.42 -13.04 -7.66
CA LYS A 4 -2.84 -14.19 -8.48
C LYS A 4 -3.43 -13.68 -9.78
N GLN A 5 -3.10 -14.33 -10.89
CA GLN A 5 -3.65 -14.00 -12.20
C GLN A 5 -5.20 -14.03 -12.16
N GLY A 6 -5.83 -12.88 -12.43
CA GLY A 6 -7.29 -12.70 -12.37
C GLY A 6 -7.84 -12.20 -11.03
N GLN A 7 -7.01 -11.99 -10.00
CA GLN A 7 -7.41 -11.26 -8.80
C GLN A 7 -7.06 -9.78 -8.93
N ASN A 8 -8.08 -8.94 -8.84
CA ASN A 8 -7.97 -7.48 -8.99
C ASN A 8 -7.62 -6.75 -7.69
N ILE A 9 -7.63 -7.47 -6.56
CA ILE A 9 -7.40 -6.94 -5.21
C ILE A 9 -6.69 -8.02 -4.38
N LEU A 10 -5.56 -7.67 -3.76
CA LEU A 10 -4.76 -8.52 -2.87
C LEU A 10 -5.30 -8.64 -1.45
N ILE A 11 -6.31 -7.83 -1.11
CA ILE A 11 -6.98 -7.86 0.18
C ILE A 11 -8.20 -8.79 0.14
N ASP A 12 -8.19 -9.79 1.01
CA ASP A 12 -9.40 -10.52 1.38
C ASP A 12 -10.22 -9.70 2.39
N THR A 13 -11.37 -9.20 1.96
CA THR A 13 -12.26 -8.39 2.79
C THR A 13 -12.92 -9.17 3.92
N ALA A 14 -12.94 -10.52 3.87
CA ALA A 14 -13.40 -11.34 4.98
C ALA A 14 -12.47 -11.21 6.20
N PHE A 15 -11.17 -11.02 5.98
CA PHE A 15 -10.19 -10.79 7.04
C PHE A 15 -9.94 -9.30 7.33
N PHE A 16 -10.24 -8.43 6.36
CA PHE A 16 -10.02 -6.98 6.46
C PHE A 16 -11.30 -6.21 6.11
N PRO A 17 -12.34 -6.24 6.98
CA PRO A 17 -13.64 -5.67 6.67
C PRO A 17 -13.64 -4.13 6.57
N ASN A 18 -12.64 -3.47 7.15
CA ASN A 18 -12.49 -2.01 7.12
C ASN A 18 -11.62 -1.53 5.95
N THR A 19 -11.65 -2.25 4.82
CA THR A 19 -10.89 -1.86 3.62
C THR A 19 -11.64 -0.73 2.90
N PRO A 20 -11.00 0.42 2.64
CA PRO A 20 -11.63 1.53 1.94
C PRO A 20 -11.88 1.14 0.47
N PRO A 21 -12.94 1.66 -0.15
CA PRO A 21 -13.16 1.45 -1.57
C PRO A 21 -12.08 2.16 -2.40
N SER A 22 -11.63 1.53 -3.48
CA SER A 22 -10.50 1.99 -4.30
C SER A 22 -10.78 3.32 -5.04
N ASN A 23 -12.04 3.69 -5.20
CA ASN A 23 -12.46 4.91 -5.90
C ASN A 23 -12.31 6.20 -5.07
N ILE A 24 -11.95 6.14 -3.77
CA ILE A 24 -11.74 7.35 -2.96
C ILE A 24 -10.44 8.06 -3.35
N LEU A 25 -9.36 7.30 -3.54
CA LEU A 25 -8.04 7.83 -3.91
C LEU A 25 -7.57 7.34 -5.29
N GLU A 26 -8.41 6.59 -6.00
CA GLU A 26 -8.08 5.92 -7.27
C GLU A 26 -6.89 4.94 -7.15
N HIS A 27 -6.54 4.54 -5.93
CA HIS A 27 -5.51 3.56 -5.60
C HIS A 27 -5.80 2.90 -4.26
N LEU A 28 -5.15 1.77 -3.98
CA LEU A 28 -5.22 1.09 -2.69
C LEU A 28 -3.83 0.95 -2.04
N ARG A 29 -3.00 1.99 -2.18
CA ARG A 29 -1.68 2.11 -1.55
C ARG A 29 -1.76 2.21 -0.03
N TYR A 30 -1.05 1.32 0.64
CA TYR A 30 -0.77 1.39 2.07
C TYR A 30 0.68 1.73 2.33
N TRP A 31 0.93 2.64 3.27
CA TRP A 31 2.27 2.95 3.73
C TRP A 31 2.92 1.75 4.42
N THR A 32 4.22 1.57 4.15
CA THR A 32 5.08 0.70 4.95
C THR A 32 5.92 1.55 5.92
N SER A 33 6.58 0.91 6.89
CA SER A 33 7.49 1.61 7.81
C SER A 33 8.86 1.89 7.19
N GLN A 34 9.11 1.42 5.97
CA GLN A 34 10.38 1.50 5.28
C GLN A 34 10.47 2.80 4.46
N THR A 35 11.42 3.66 4.83
CA THR A 35 11.82 4.80 3.98
C THR A 35 12.57 4.26 2.76
N ALA A 36 12.25 4.78 1.58
CA ALA A 36 13.00 4.48 0.36
C ALA A 36 14.26 5.35 0.38
N VAL A 37 15.43 4.70 0.39
CA VAL A 37 16.73 5.40 0.41
C VAL A 37 17.39 5.18 -0.94
N ASP A 38 17.36 6.21 -1.79
CA ASP A 38 18.04 6.21 -3.10
C ASP A 38 19.43 6.88 -3.06
N GLY A 39 19.95 7.10 -1.84
CA GLY A 39 21.26 7.72 -1.61
C GLY A 39 21.25 9.26 -1.66
N SER A 40 20.11 9.90 -1.97
CA SER A 40 20.05 11.36 -2.16
C SER A 40 18.94 12.09 -1.37
N SER A 41 17.83 11.44 -1.04
CA SER A 41 16.78 12.08 -0.23
C SER A 41 15.98 11.13 0.65
N LEU A 42 15.42 11.66 1.74
CA LEU A 42 14.48 10.96 2.63
C LEU A 42 13.01 11.27 2.29
N SER A 43 12.76 11.80 1.09
CA SER A 43 11.45 12.33 0.67
C SER A 43 10.44 11.25 0.27
N GLN A 44 10.86 9.99 0.19
CA GLN A 44 10.02 8.88 -0.26
C GLN A 44 9.97 7.74 0.77
N ALA A 45 8.88 6.99 0.76
CA ALA A 45 8.72 5.75 1.50
C ALA A 45 8.09 4.69 0.60
N TYR A 46 8.28 3.41 0.95
CA TYR A 46 7.62 2.34 0.21
C TYR A 46 6.13 2.31 0.53
N THR A 47 5.34 2.01 -0.50
CA THR A 47 3.93 1.66 -0.37
C THR A 47 3.71 0.28 -0.96
N ILE A 48 2.61 -0.38 -0.59
CA ILE A 48 2.11 -1.55 -1.32
C ILE A 48 0.74 -1.17 -1.86
N ASP A 49 0.58 -1.15 -3.17
CA ASP A 49 -0.73 -1.02 -3.79
C ASP A 49 -1.45 -2.36 -3.73
N MET A 50 -2.56 -2.41 -3.00
CA MET A 50 -3.28 -3.65 -2.80
C MET A 50 -4.25 -3.96 -3.95
N VAL A 51 -4.27 -3.16 -5.01
CA VAL A 51 -4.92 -3.52 -6.28
C VAL A 51 -4.07 -4.54 -7.03
N ASP A 52 -2.80 -4.25 -7.27
CA ASP A 52 -1.91 -5.02 -8.15
C ASP A 52 -0.65 -5.57 -7.44
N GLY A 53 -0.41 -5.21 -6.18
CA GLY A 53 0.76 -5.63 -5.43
C GLY A 53 2.04 -4.91 -5.77
N ASN A 54 1.96 -3.77 -6.44
CA ASN A 54 3.13 -2.98 -6.78
C ASN A 54 3.69 -2.27 -5.53
N ASP A 55 4.99 -2.40 -5.31
CA ASP A 55 5.70 -1.93 -4.13
C ASP A 55 6.66 -0.76 -4.41
N LEU A 56 6.12 0.30 -5.04
CA LEU A 56 6.92 1.46 -5.44
C LEU A 56 7.28 2.39 -4.27
N ALA A 57 8.43 3.04 -4.42
CA ALA A 57 8.75 4.24 -3.66
C ALA A 57 7.78 5.38 -4.04
N TYR A 58 7.20 6.01 -3.03
CA TYR A 58 6.14 7.01 -3.19
C TYR A 58 6.46 8.25 -2.35
N PRO A 59 6.24 9.48 -2.86
CA PRO A 59 6.52 10.72 -2.12
C PRO A 59 5.74 10.81 -0.81
N LYS A 60 6.42 11.16 0.30
CA LYS A 60 5.81 11.29 1.63
C LYS A 60 4.78 12.42 1.73
N ASP A 61 4.82 13.39 0.81
CA ASP A 61 3.85 14.49 0.73
C ASP A 61 2.51 14.06 0.09
N ASN A 62 2.42 12.84 -0.44
CA ASN A 62 1.18 12.27 -0.98
C ASN A 62 0.35 11.55 0.10
N VAL A 63 -0.93 11.34 -0.19
CA VAL A 63 -1.84 10.59 0.69
C VAL A 63 -1.79 9.10 0.37
N ALA A 64 -1.73 8.26 1.42
CA ALA A 64 -1.92 6.81 1.32
C ALA A 64 -2.55 6.29 2.62
N TYR A 65 -3.06 5.06 2.58
CA TYR A 65 -3.72 4.46 3.74
C TYR A 65 -2.72 3.93 4.76
N VAL A 66 -3.13 3.87 6.03
CA VAL A 66 -2.39 3.22 7.11
C VAL A 66 -3.19 2.02 7.59
N ARG A 67 -2.50 0.90 7.83
CA ARG A 67 -3.08 -0.27 8.49
C ARG A 67 -2.33 -0.51 9.80
N LEU A 68 -3.06 -0.47 10.90
CA LEU A 68 -2.50 -0.81 12.21
C LEU A 68 -2.49 -2.34 12.35
N VAL A 69 -1.30 -2.89 12.60
CA VAL A 69 -1.10 -4.32 12.84
C VAL A 69 -0.67 -4.49 14.29
N ARG A 70 -1.27 -5.45 14.99
CA ARG A 70 -0.88 -5.81 16.35
C ARG A 70 0.07 -7.01 16.31
N ASN A 71 1.14 -6.95 17.09
CA ASN A 71 1.93 -8.14 17.39
C ASN A 71 1.21 -8.96 18.47
N ARG A 72 1.28 -10.28 18.36
CA ARG A 72 0.84 -11.20 19.42
C ARG A 72 1.96 -11.42 20.43
#